data_AF-R7V3H8-F1
#
_entry.id   AF-R7V3H8-F1
#
_cell.length_a   1.000
_cell.length_b   1.000
_cell.length_c   1.000
_cell.angle_alpha   90.00
_cell.angle_beta   90.00
_cell.angle_gamma   90.00
#
_symmetry.space_group_name_H-M   'P 1'
#
loop_
_entity.id
_entity.type
_entity.pdbx_description
1 polymer ?
#
loop_
_entity_poly.entity_id
_entity_poly.type
_entity_poly.pdbx_seq_one_letter_code
_entity_poly.pdbx_strand_id
1 'polypeptide(L)'
;LSEQTIQIVKATAPVLAEHGETITRHFYQQMFSQNPELLNIFNATNQKTGRQQAALANAVYAYAANIDNLGVLTAAVQRIAHKHASFNILPEQYPIVGKHLLEAVAHVLGDAATDEILNAWKEAYGFLAALFIEVEEGIYRESELAEGGWRGTREFRVVNKVQESELITSF
;
A
#
# COMPACT_ATOMS: atom_id res chain seq x y z
N LEU A 1 -10.35 5.25 -16.07
CA LEU A 1 -9.34 4.49 -16.84
C LEU A 1 -9.90 4.22 -18.23
N SER A 2 -9.07 4.17 -19.27
CA SER A 2 -9.53 3.78 -20.61
C SER A 2 -9.87 2.29 -20.65
N GLU A 3 -10.72 1.86 -21.58
CA GLU A 3 -11.05 0.44 -21.76
C GLU A 3 -9.79 -0.37 -22.14
N GLN A 4 -8.91 0.21 -22.97
CA GLN A 4 -7.63 -0.39 -23.34
C GLN A 4 -6.74 -0.61 -22.11
N THR A 5 -6.61 0.38 -21.23
CA THR A 5 -5.85 0.27 -19.97
C THR A 5 -6.37 -0.88 -19.09
N ILE A 6 -7.70 -0.97 -18.94
CA ILE A 6 -8.36 -2.03 -18.17
C ILE A 6 -8.03 -3.41 -18.77
N GLN A 7 -8.14 -3.56 -20.08
CA GLN A 7 -7.87 -4.82 -20.76
C GLN A 7 -6.41 -5.26 -20.60
N ILE A 8 -5.46 -4.35 -20.78
CA ILE A 8 -4.02 -4.63 -20.62
C ILE A 8 -3.70 -5.07 -19.19
N VAL A 9 -4.22 -4.34 -18.20
CA VAL A 9 -3.97 -4.66 -16.78
C VAL A 9 -4.55 -6.03 -16.43
N LYS A 10 -5.80 -6.32 -16.86
CA LYS A 10 -6.42 -7.64 -16.62
C LYS A 10 -5.67 -8.77 -17.32
N ALA A 11 -5.21 -8.56 -18.55
CA ALA A 11 -4.48 -9.56 -19.32
C ALA A 11 -3.10 -9.86 -18.74
N THR A 12 -2.43 -8.87 -18.17
CA THR A 12 -1.07 -9.00 -17.62
C THR A 12 -1.04 -9.34 -16.13
N ALA A 13 -2.14 -9.14 -15.38
CA ALA A 13 -2.22 -9.42 -13.96
C ALA A 13 -1.83 -10.86 -13.55
N PRO A 14 -2.22 -11.93 -14.27
CA PRO A 14 -1.79 -13.29 -13.94
C PRO A 14 -0.27 -13.47 -13.99
N VAL A 15 0.39 -12.84 -14.97
CA VAL A 15 1.86 -12.89 -15.12
C VAL A 15 2.54 -12.17 -13.94
N LEU A 16 2.01 -11.01 -13.54
CA LEU A 16 2.52 -10.30 -12.35
C LEU A 16 2.28 -11.11 -11.07
N ALA A 17 1.18 -11.87 -10.97
CA ALA A 17 0.91 -12.72 -9.82
C ALA A 17 1.88 -13.90 -9.73
N GLU A 18 2.20 -14.54 -10.85
CA GLU A 18 3.21 -15.61 -10.92
C GLU A 18 4.58 -15.13 -10.42
N HIS A 19 4.95 -13.90 -10.76
CA HIS A 19 6.20 -13.29 -10.34
C HIS A 19 6.10 -12.41 -9.09
N GLY A 20 4.96 -12.44 -8.39
CA GLY A 20 4.61 -11.47 -7.36
C GLY A 20 5.62 -11.39 -6.21
N GLU A 21 6.15 -12.52 -5.76
CA GLU A 21 7.17 -12.54 -4.71
C GLU A 21 8.49 -11.92 -5.17
N THR A 22 8.93 -12.20 -6.39
CA THR A 22 10.16 -11.65 -6.96
C THR A 22 10.04 -10.15 -7.18
N ILE A 23 8.91 -9.69 -7.72
CA ILE A 23 8.60 -8.26 -7.90
C ILE A 23 8.63 -7.54 -6.55
N THR A 24 7.90 -8.06 -5.56
CA THR A 24 7.80 -7.40 -4.25
C THR A 24 9.10 -7.40 -3.47
N ARG A 25 9.96 -8.43 -3.65
CA ARG A 25 11.31 -8.45 -3.08
C ARG A 25 12.19 -7.36 -3.70
N HIS A 26 12.21 -7.26 -5.03
CA HIS A 26 12.98 -6.24 -5.73
C HIS A 26 12.47 -4.82 -5.38
N PHE A 27 11.15 -4.65 -5.34
CA PHE A 27 10.48 -3.43 -4.91
C PHE A 27 10.95 -2.96 -3.53
N TYR A 28 10.86 -3.81 -2.49
CA TYR A 28 11.26 -3.41 -1.14
C TYR A 28 12.76 -3.11 -1.04
N GLN A 29 13.60 -3.90 -1.72
CA GLN A 29 15.04 -3.68 -1.74
C GLN A 29 15.39 -2.31 -2.34
N GLN A 30 14.83 -1.98 -3.51
CA GLN A 30 15.10 -0.70 -4.19
C GLN A 30 14.51 0.48 -3.42
N MET A 31 13.28 0.33 -2.93
CA MET A 31 12.60 1.37 -2.17
C MET A 31 13.36 1.73 -0.90
N PHE A 32 13.75 0.77 -0.07
CA PHE A 32 14.47 1.10 1.17
C PHE A 32 15.91 1.57 0.93
N SER A 33 16.54 1.15 -0.17
CA SER A 33 17.87 1.64 -0.53
C SER A 33 17.86 3.10 -0.97
N GLN A 34 16.81 3.56 -1.65
CA GLN A 34 16.69 4.93 -2.17
C GLN A 34 15.90 5.86 -1.23
N ASN A 35 15.06 5.29 -0.36
CA ASN A 35 14.17 5.96 0.57
C ASN A 35 14.28 5.34 1.98
N PRO A 36 15.45 5.43 2.64
CA PRO A 36 15.69 4.80 3.94
C PRO A 36 14.78 5.36 5.05
N GLU A 37 14.25 6.57 4.90
CA GLU A 37 13.27 7.17 5.81
C GLU A 37 12.00 6.33 5.99
N LEU A 38 11.62 5.53 4.97
CA LEU A 38 10.45 4.66 5.02
C LEU A 38 10.65 3.47 5.98
N LEU A 39 11.88 3.14 6.38
CA LEU A 39 12.14 2.11 7.39
C LEU A 39 11.53 2.43 8.75
N ASN A 40 11.24 3.70 9.04
CA ASN A 40 10.55 4.12 10.27
C ASN A 40 9.04 3.82 10.24
N ILE A 41 8.47 3.60 9.05
CA ILE A 41 7.05 3.35 8.83
C ILE A 41 6.81 1.85 8.63
N PHE A 42 7.70 1.18 7.89
CA PHE A 42 7.58 -0.22 7.56
C PHE A 42 8.09 -1.13 8.68
N ASN A 43 7.29 -2.13 9.06
CA ASN A 43 7.65 -3.08 10.10
C ASN A 43 8.72 -4.07 9.63
N ALA A 44 9.93 -3.96 10.17
CA ALA A 44 11.07 -4.82 9.83
C ALA A 44 10.85 -6.33 10.07
N THR A 45 9.98 -6.71 11.01
CA THR A 45 9.65 -8.13 11.27
C THR A 45 8.77 -8.72 10.18
N ASN A 46 7.80 -7.94 9.68
CA ASN A 46 6.96 -8.37 8.56
C ASN A 46 7.76 -8.51 7.26
N GLN A 47 8.79 -7.68 7.09
CA GLN A 47 9.72 -7.75 5.96
C GLN A 47 10.55 -9.04 5.96
N LYS A 48 11.05 -9.46 7.13
CA LYS A 48 11.87 -10.68 7.28
C LYS A 48 11.08 -11.98 7.10
N THR A 49 9.76 -11.96 7.31
CA THR A 49 8.91 -13.17 7.27
C THR A 49 8.26 -13.43 5.92
N GLY A 50 8.46 -12.57 4.90
CA GLY A 50 7.85 -12.75 3.57
C GLY A 50 6.36 -12.40 3.50
N ARG A 51 5.68 -12.22 4.65
CA ARG A 51 4.24 -11.97 4.71
C ARG A 51 3.84 -10.67 4.02
N GLN A 52 4.69 -9.65 4.09
CA GLN A 52 4.38 -8.35 3.51
C GLN A 52 4.49 -8.36 1.97
N GLN A 53 5.48 -9.09 1.46
CA GLN A 53 5.69 -9.35 0.03
C GLN A 53 4.46 -10.06 -0.57
N ALA A 54 4.03 -11.16 0.06
CA ALA A 54 2.84 -11.88 -0.36
C ALA A 54 1.56 -11.03 -0.27
N ALA A 55 1.41 -10.23 0.80
CA ALA A 55 0.24 -9.35 0.97
C ALA A 55 0.14 -8.29 -0.13
N LEU A 56 1.26 -7.64 -0.49
CA LEU A 56 1.28 -6.63 -1.54
C LEU A 56 0.97 -7.24 -2.91
N ALA A 57 1.60 -8.38 -3.24
CA ALA A 57 1.33 -9.08 -4.50
C ALA A 57 -0.15 -9.47 -4.64
N ASN A 58 -0.74 -10.03 -3.59
CA ASN A 58 -2.17 -10.40 -3.57
C ASN A 58 -3.09 -9.18 -3.70
N ALA A 59 -2.74 -8.05 -3.05
CA ALA A 59 -3.52 -6.83 -3.15
C ALA A 59 -3.49 -6.25 -4.58
N VAL A 60 -2.33 -6.22 -5.22
CA VAL A 60 -2.17 -5.76 -6.61
C VAL A 60 -2.93 -6.67 -7.57
N TYR A 61 -2.84 -7.98 -7.40
CA TYR A 61 -3.60 -8.94 -8.23
C TYR A 61 -5.11 -8.79 -8.05
N ALA A 62 -5.59 -8.71 -6.81
CA ALA A 62 -7.01 -8.55 -6.51
C ALA A 62 -7.57 -7.24 -7.08
N TYR A 63 -6.79 -6.16 -7.01
CA TYR A 63 -7.13 -4.90 -7.66
C TYR A 63 -7.21 -5.05 -9.18
N ALA A 64 -6.16 -5.59 -9.81
CA ALA A 64 -6.10 -5.73 -11.26
C ALA A 64 -7.22 -6.63 -11.80
N ALA A 65 -7.55 -7.71 -11.11
CA ALA A 65 -8.64 -8.62 -11.48
C ALA A 65 -10.03 -7.96 -11.39
N ASN A 66 -10.20 -6.90 -10.58
CA ASN A 66 -11.46 -6.22 -10.34
C ASN A 66 -11.41 -4.72 -10.72
N ILE A 67 -10.47 -4.31 -11.58
CA ILE A 67 -10.24 -2.90 -11.91
C ILE A 67 -11.44 -2.22 -12.58
N ASP A 68 -12.33 -3.01 -13.19
CA ASP A 68 -13.61 -2.61 -13.78
C ASP A 68 -14.82 -2.79 -12.85
N ASN A 69 -14.62 -3.31 -11.64
CA ASN A 69 -15.66 -3.54 -10.64
C ASN A 69 -15.15 -3.27 -9.22
N LEU A 70 -14.67 -2.05 -8.98
CA LEU A 70 -14.04 -1.68 -7.71
C LEU A 70 -14.99 -1.72 -6.51
N GLY A 71 -16.31 -1.73 -6.73
CA GLY A 71 -17.31 -1.85 -5.68
C GLY A 71 -17.09 -3.09 -4.79
N VAL A 72 -16.56 -4.18 -5.35
CA VAL A 72 -16.25 -5.42 -4.59
C VAL A 72 -15.05 -5.26 -3.64
N LEU A 73 -14.20 -4.25 -3.89
CA LEU A 73 -13.02 -3.98 -3.09
C LEU A 73 -13.28 -2.94 -2.00
N THR A 74 -14.44 -2.31 -1.95
CA THR A 74 -14.79 -1.24 -1.00
C THR A 74 -14.41 -1.60 0.45
N ALA A 75 -14.83 -2.78 0.92
CA ALA A 75 -14.54 -3.21 2.28
C ALA A 75 -13.04 -3.45 2.53
N ALA A 76 -12.29 -3.89 1.51
CA ALA A 76 -10.84 -4.06 1.60
C ALA A 76 -10.12 -2.71 1.60
N VAL A 77 -10.51 -1.79 0.72
CA VAL A 77 -9.98 -0.42 0.65
C VAL A 77 -10.18 0.29 1.98
N GLN A 78 -11.38 0.24 2.56
CA GLN A 78 -11.66 0.86 3.86
C GLN A 78 -10.76 0.31 4.97
N ARG A 79 -10.61 -1.02 5.08
CA ARG A 79 -9.73 -1.63 6.08
C ARG A 79 -8.26 -1.22 5.90
N ILE A 80 -7.79 -1.16 4.66
CA ILE A 80 -6.41 -0.75 4.35
C ILE A 80 -6.21 0.74 4.64
N ALA A 81 -7.16 1.60 4.25
CA ALA A 81 -7.13 3.04 4.49
C ALA A 81 -7.09 3.36 6.00
N HIS A 82 -7.87 2.68 6.84
CA HIS A 82 -7.77 2.84 8.30
C HIS A 82 -6.40 2.44 8.85
N LYS A 83 -5.78 1.39 8.30
CA LYS A 83 -4.43 1.00 8.66
C LYS A 83 -3.41 2.03 8.19
N HIS A 84 -3.53 2.55 6.99
CA HIS A 84 -2.67 3.63 6.49
C HIS A 84 -2.79 4.89 7.35
N ALA A 85 -4.02 5.25 7.74
CA ALA A 85 -4.28 6.37 8.63
C ALA A 85 -3.60 6.20 10.00
N SER A 86 -3.59 4.98 10.57
CA SER A 86 -2.90 4.73 11.83
C SER A 86 -1.36 4.77 11.73
N PHE A 87 -0.80 4.63 10.52
CA PHE A 87 0.61 4.85 10.24
C PHE A 87 0.91 6.27 9.73
N ASN A 88 -0.10 7.14 9.65
CA ASN A 88 0.00 8.50 9.12
C ASN A 88 0.65 8.53 7.72
N ILE A 89 0.16 7.66 6.81
CA ILE A 89 0.58 7.65 5.41
C ILE A 89 0.10 8.92 4.71
N LEU A 90 0.99 9.57 3.97
CA LEU A 90 0.73 10.87 3.34
C LEU A 90 0.70 10.76 1.80
N PRO A 91 0.00 11.67 1.10
CA PRO A 91 -0.09 11.67 -0.36
C PRO A 91 1.27 11.66 -1.06
N GLU A 92 2.29 12.32 -0.49
CA GLU A 92 3.63 12.42 -1.09
C GLU A 92 4.39 11.09 -1.11
N GLN A 93 3.95 10.10 -0.33
CA GLN A 93 4.56 8.77 -0.27
C GLN A 93 4.08 7.86 -1.40
N TYR A 94 2.89 8.10 -1.97
CA TYR A 94 2.37 7.31 -3.09
C TYR A 94 3.26 7.39 -4.34
N PRO A 95 3.72 8.58 -4.80
CA PRO A 95 4.67 8.65 -5.91
C PRO A 95 5.94 7.82 -5.71
N ILE A 96 6.46 7.72 -4.47
CA ILE A 96 7.64 6.92 -4.13
C ILE A 96 7.34 5.43 -4.34
N VAL A 97 6.23 4.95 -3.76
CA VAL A 97 5.79 3.56 -3.89
C VAL A 97 5.53 3.20 -5.36
N GLY A 98 4.81 4.06 -6.09
CA GLY A 98 4.50 3.85 -7.50
C GLY A 98 5.73 3.74 -8.39
N LYS A 99 6.72 4.61 -8.20
CA LYS A 99 8.00 4.56 -8.91
C LYS A 99 8.67 3.20 -8.74
N HIS A 100 8.94 2.81 -7.49
CA HIS A 100 9.68 1.57 -7.20
C HIS A 100 8.90 0.32 -7.61
N LEU A 101 7.57 0.35 -7.52
CA LEU A 101 6.72 -0.78 -7.93
C LEU A 101 6.80 -0.98 -9.45
N LEU A 102 6.66 0.08 -10.23
CA LEU A 102 6.74 0.01 -11.70
C LEU A 102 8.15 -0.37 -12.18
N GLU A 103 9.20 0.16 -11.53
CA GLU A 103 10.58 -0.25 -11.80
C GLU A 103 10.80 -1.75 -11.52
N ALA A 104 10.24 -2.26 -10.42
CA ALA A 104 10.32 -3.69 -10.09
C ALA A 104 9.57 -4.58 -11.08
N VAL A 105 8.38 -4.15 -11.53
CA VAL A 105 7.63 -4.85 -12.58
C VAL A 105 8.42 -4.88 -13.89
N ALA A 106 8.97 -3.74 -14.31
CA ALA A 106 9.79 -3.64 -15.53
C ALA A 106 11.03 -4.55 -15.45
N HIS A 107 11.72 -4.55 -14.30
CA HIS A 107 12.89 -5.39 -14.09
C HIS A 107 12.58 -6.89 -14.20
N VAL A 108 11.47 -7.33 -13.62
CA VAL A 108 11.12 -8.76 -13.57
C VAL A 108 10.54 -9.27 -14.88
N LEU A 109 9.75 -8.46 -15.57
CA LEU A 109 9.17 -8.83 -16.86
C LEU A 109 10.16 -8.68 -18.02
N GLY A 110 11.22 -7.88 -17.87
CA GLY A 110 12.23 -7.67 -18.90
C GLY A 110 11.61 -7.21 -20.22
N ASP A 111 11.92 -7.89 -21.32
CA ASP A 111 11.40 -7.56 -22.66
C ASP A 111 9.87 -7.67 -22.79
N ALA A 112 9.20 -8.38 -21.85
CA ALA A 112 7.74 -8.46 -21.81
C ALA A 112 7.09 -7.19 -21.23
N ALA A 113 7.83 -6.32 -20.54
CA ALA A 113 7.33 -5.03 -20.06
C ALA A 113 7.40 -3.97 -21.15
N THR A 114 6.52 -4.07 -22.14
CA THR A 114 6.40 -3.04 -23.18
C THR A 114 5.96 -1.70 -22.59
N ASP A 115 6.26 -0.60 -23.28
CA ASP A 115 5.83 0.75 -22.86
C ASP A 115 4.31 0.85 -22.67
N GLU A 116 3.56 0.14 -23.51
CA GLU A 116 2.10 0.06 -23.41
C GLU A 116 1.65 -0.58 -22.09
N ILE A 117 2.28 -1.69 -21.70
CA ILE A 117 2.00 -2.37 -20.43
C ILE A 117 2.38 -1.49 -19.25
N LEU A 118 3.58 -0.90 -19.25
CA LEU A 118 4.05 -0.05 -18.16
C LEU A 118 3.18 1.20 -17.98
N ASN A 119 2.73 1.82 -19.08
CA ASN A 119 1.81 2.96 -19.02
C ASN A 119 0.43 2.55 -18.48
N ALA A 120 -0.09 1.40 -18.89
CA ALA A 120 -1.36 0.90 -18.37
C ALA A 120 -1.30 0.64 -16.85
N TRP A 121 -0.21 0.02 -16.37
CA TRP A 121 0.00 -0.20 -14.93
C TRP A 121 0.23 1.12 -14.17
N LYS A 122 0.89 2.10 -14.78
CA LYS A 122 1.07 3.43 -14.19
C LYS A 122 -0.27 4.16 -14.01
N GLU A 123 -1.13 4.14 -15.02
CA GLU A 123 -2.48 4.69 -14.91
C GLU A 123 -3.31 3.97 -13.85
N ALA A 124 -3.27 2.64 -13.84
CA ALA A 124 -3.97 1.82 -12.86
C ALA A 124 -3.50 2.08 -11.43
N TYR A 125 -2.18 2.21 -11.22
CA TYR A 125 -1.61 2.60 -9.93
C TYR A 125 -2.09 3.99 -9.51
N GLY A 126 -1.98 4.98 -10.42
CA GLY A 126 -2.39 6.36 -10.13
C GLY A 126 -3.86 6.47 -9.74
N PHE A 127 -4.72 5.70 -10.41
CA PHE A 127 -6.13 5.62 -10.07
C PHE A 127 -6.35 5.06 -8.64
N LEU A 128 -5.69 3.96 -8.29
CA LEU A 128 -5.81 3.35 -6.97
C LEU A 128 -5.23 4.26 -5.87
N ALA A 129 -4.09 4.89 -6.13
CA ALA A 129 -3.46 5.83 -5.22
C ALA A 129 -4.40 7.02 -4.93
N ALA A 130 -5.03 7.60 -5.96
CA ALA A 130 -5.99 8.69 -5.78
C ALA A 130 -7.18 8.26 -4.91
N LEU A 131 -7.72 7.06 -5.13
CA LEU A 131 -8.80 6.51 -4.30
C LEU A 131 -8.37 6.37 -2.82
N PHE A 132 -7.18 5.82 -2.55
CA PHE A 132 -6.70 5.70 -1.18
C PHE A 132 -6.48 7.06 -0.52
N ILE A 133 -5.85 8.00 -1.23
CA ILE A 133 -5.62 9.37 -0.74
C ILE A 133 -6.94 10.04 -0.35
N GLU A 134 -7.98 9.91 -1.18
CA GLU A 134 -9.30 10.48 -0.90
C GLU A 134 -9.94 9.86 0.35
N VAL A 135 -9.93 8.53 0.46
CA VAL A 135 -10.51 7.83 1.62
C VAL A 135 -9.74 8.13 2.90
N GLU A 136 -8.41 8.14 2.84
CA GLU A 136 -7.52 8.43 3.96
C GLU A 136 -7.70 9.88 4.45
N GLU A 137 -7.83 10.85 3.54
CA GLU A 137 -8.14 12.23 3.90
C GLU A 137 -9.47 12.35 4.63
N GLY A 138 -10.49 11.58 4.20
CA GLY A 138 -11.75 11.48 4.92
C GLY A 138 -11.58 11.02 6.37
N ILE A 139 -10.79 9.97 6.59
CA ILE A 139 -10.48 9.43 7.93
C ILE A 139 -9.69 10.46 8.76
N TYR A 140 -8.69 11.10 8.18
CA TYR A 140 -7.90 12.12 8.86
C TYR A 140 -8.77 13.30 9.29
N ARG A 141 -9.65 13.77 8.41
CA ARG A 141 -10.55 14.89 8.69
C ARG A 141 -11.60 14.54 9.74
N GLU A 142 -12.15 13.33 9.72
CA GLU A 142 -13.07 12.86 10.76
C GLU A 142 -12.38 12.84 12.13
N SER A 143 -11.16 12.30 12.21
CA SER A 143 -10.35 12.30 13.43
C SER A 143 -10.01 13.70 13.90
N GLU A 144 -9.71 14.64 13.00
CA GLU A 144 -9.38 16.02 13.33
C GLU A 144 -10.58 16.82 13.87
N LEU A 145 -11.77 16.60 13.31
CA LEU A 145 -12.99 17.33 13.66
C LEU A 145 -13.73 16.76 14.88
N ALA A 146 -13.41 15.55 15.31
CA ALA A 146 -14.02 14.93 16.49
C ALA A 146 -13.66 15.69 17.77
N GLU A 147 -14.55 15.65 18.78
CA GLU A 147 -14.27 16.23 20.09
C GLU A 147 -13.04 15.55 20.73
N GLY A 148 -12.01 16.34 21.01
CA GLY A 148 -10.73 15.83 21.52
C GLY A 148 -9.84 15.15 20.48
N GLY A 149 -10.24 15.17 19.20
CA GLY A 149 -9.54 14.60 18.05
C GLY A 149 -8.27 15.36 17.65
N TRP A 150 -7.49 14.75 16.75
CA TRP A 150 -6.26 15.33 16.19
C TRP A 150 -5.90 14.69 14.84
N ARG A 151 -5.00 15.35 14.12
CA ARG A 151 -4.35 14.85 12.89
C ARG A 151 -2.89 14.54 13.16
N GLY A 152 -2.38 13.43 12.61
CA GLY A 152 -1.00 12.99 12.83
C GLY A 152 -0.74 12.48 14.24
N THR A 153 0.42 12.80 14.81
CA THR A 153 0.84 12.31 16.12
C THR A 153 0.46 13.28 17.24
N ARG A 154 0.04 12.73 18.38
CA ARG A 154 -0.20 13.49 19.62
C ARG A 154 0.66 12.91 20.73
N GLU A 155 1.28 13.80 21.51
CA GLU A 155 2.04 13.40 22.68
C GLU A 155 1.10 12.97 23.81
N PHE A 156 1.41 11.82 24.41
CA PHE A 156 0.72 11.31 25.60
C PHE A 156 1.74 11.06 26.71
N ARG A 157 1.30 11.21 27.96
CA ARG A 157 2.05 10.84 29.15
C ARG A 157 1.39 9.61 29.78
N VAL A 158 2.17 8.57 30.05
CA VAL A 158 1.70 7.41 30.83
C VAL A 158 1.47 7.88 32.27
N VAL A 159 0.20 7.86 32.71
CA VAL A 159 -0.20 8.30 34.05
C VAL A 159 -0.28 7.15 35.05
N ASN A 160 -0.45 5.92 34.57
CA ASN A 160 -0.51 4.72 35.39
C ASN A 160 0.09 3.54 34.63
N LYS A 161 0.55 2.52 35.34
CA LYS A 161 1.03 1.26 34.78
C LYS A 161 0.67 0.13 35.72
N VAL A 162 -0.22 -0.76 35.29
CA VAL A 162 -0.82 -1.79 36.15
C VAL A 162 -0.53 -3.18 35.57
N GLN A 163 0.07 -4.05 36.37
CA GLN A 163 0.26 -5.45 36.00
C GLN A 163 -1.06 -6.21 36.22
N GLU A 164 -1.69 -6.63 35.12
CA GLU A 164 -2.96 -7.36 35.15
C GLU A 164 -2.73 -8.88 35.30
N SER A 165 -1.61 -9.38 34.78
CA SER A 165 -1.19 -10.78 34.87
C SER A 165 0.32 -10.94 34.67
N GLU A 166 0.81 -12.18 34.63
CA GLU A 166 2.21 -12.47 34.30
C GLU A 166 2.61 -11.99 32.89
N LEU A 167 1.66 -11.85 31.95
CA LEU A 167 1.92 -11.52 30.55
C LEU A 167 1.27 -10.22 30.06
N ILE A 168 0.40 -9.60 30.86
CA ILE A 168 -0.40 -8.42 30.44
C ILE A 168 -0.17 -7.26 31.41
N THR A 169 0.06 -6.07 30.84
CA THR A 169 0.21 -4.81 31.57
C THR A 169 -0.58 -3.72 30.86
N SER A 170 -1.40 -2.99 31.62
CA SER A 170 -2.12 -1.81 31.16
C SER A 170 -1.23 -0.57 31.30
N PHE A 171 -1.29 0.35 30.34
CA PHE A 171 -0.54 1.61 30.28
C PHE A 171 -1.47 2.78 29.95
#